data_AF-A0A958SGM7-F1
#
_entry.id   AF-A0A958SGM7-F1
#
_cell.length_a   1.000
_cell.length_b   1.000
_cell.length_c   1.000
_cell.angle_alpha   90.00
_cell.angle_beta   90.00
_cell.angle_gamma   90.00
#
_symmetry.space_group_name_H-M   'P 1'
#
loop_
_entity.id
_entity.type
_entity.pdbx_description
1 polymer ?
#
loop_
_entity_poly.entity_id
_entity_poly.type
_entity_poly.pdbx_seq_one_letter_code
_entity_poly.pdbx_strand_id
1 'polypeptide(L)'
;MFYSNFSRIGLLAFAMLWATPALGDLVASKAQRIFFSLAAFRLSSAPESVRTQVLDLVREGRLLEAAAIAANQRTFFEKTVRHWSMKKTNGDGSPYGILNDFVATVIGHTRDNGDFRELLYGNFTYFASPSIPRVDTVVNFNGVRPHSSENNLHYLDLDNRKNLFVELVRATNQFPNGVRFDVGSETNPTPFVTAPTSQTAGLLTTRRFIESAGLGGTNRRFIKYVFEIFLRTTLDEIGDAYALDHRVRKDVDRFPGGDMNLYNSKCRFCHAGMDALAGAFAKWDYDRTRVSFRTGGGVHLKYNQNDTVFPDGAPTNDSSWENLWLNGPIKWNPAEPLSGVGARQFGRMIAYSDRLPVATAISVFEYLCKRTPNKEGADAKELAVATKAFEDSNYNLRVLFENVAVLTSCTGL
;
A
#
# COMPACT_ATOMS: atom_id res chain seq x y z
N MET A 1 55.54 65.70 -28.64
CA MET A 1 54.76 64.59 -29.24
C MET A 1 54.69 63.47 -28.20
N PHE A 2 53.51 62.88 -28.04
CA PHE A 2 53.11 61.79 -27.13
C PHE A 2 52.70 62.13 -25.68
N TYR A 3 51.39 61.99 -25.50
CA TYR A 3 50.57 61.96 -24.28
C TYR A 3 50.82 60.70 -23.45
N SER A 4 50.56 60.75 -22.14
CA SER A 4 49.70 59.75 -21.47
C SER A 4 49.24 60.22 -20.08
N ASN A 5 47.92 60.34 -19.95
CA ASN A 5 47.18 60.55 -18.71
C ASN A 5 47.03 59.20 -17.99
N PHE A 6 47.43 59.12 -16.71
CA PHE A 6 47.05 58.01 -15.84
C PHE A 6 45.73 58.32 -15.12
N SER A 7 44.68 57.61 -15.52
CA SER A 7 43.38 57.59 -14.85
C SER A 7 43.44 56.70 -13.61
N ARG A 8 43.03 57.21 -12.45
CA ARG A 8 42.84 56.43 -11.22
C ARG A 8 41.49 55.71 -11.29
N ILE A 9 41.51 54.41 -11.57
CA ILE A 9 40.34 53.53 -11.43
C ILE A 9 40.27 53.10 -9.96
N GLY A 10 39.27 53.60 -9.24
CA GLY A 10 38.93 53.13 -7.89
C GLY A 10 38.29 51.75 -7.97
N LEU A 11 38.94 50.75 -7.38
CA LEU A 11 38.34 49.44 -7.14
C LEU A 11 37.26 49.58 -6.03
N LEU A 12 35.99 49.57 -6.43
CA LEU A 12 34.88 49.34 -5.51
C LEU A 12 34.79 47.83 -5.24
N ALA A 13 35.33 47.39 -4.11
CA ALA A 13 35.13 46.04 -3.59
C ALA A 13 33.67 45.90 -3.14
N PHE A 14 32.84 45.28 -3.98
CA PHE A 14 31.48 44.90 -3.61
C PHE A 14 31.56 43.64 -2.72
N ALA A 15 31.60 43.84 -1.40
CA ALA A 15 31.45 42.75 -0.45
C ALA A 15 30.00 42.23 -0.53
N MET A 16 29.79 41.12 -1.26
CA MET A 16 28.57 40.33 -1.14
C MET A 16 28.52 39.75 0.28
N LEU A 17 27.78 40.42 1.18
CA LEU A 17 27.33 39.80 2.42
C LEU A 17 26.32 38.69 2.05
N TRP A 18 26.79 37.44 2.08
CA TRP A 18 25.89 36.31 2.14
C TRP A 18 25.24 36.33 3.51
N ALA A 19 23.97 36.74 3.59
CA ALA A 19 23.19 36.63 4.81
C ALA A 19 23.03 35.15 5.15
N THR A 20 23.76 34.67 6.15
CA THR A 20 23.48 33.38 6.76
C THR A 20 22.12 33.48 7.45
N PRO A 21 21.19 32.54 7.22
CA PRO A 21 19.91 32.58 7.92
C PRO A 21 20.16 32.52 9.42
N ALA A 22 19.45 33.34 10.19
CA ALA A 22 19.55 33.29 11.64
C ALA A 22 19.17 31.87 12.11
N LEU A 23 19.85 31.35 13.12
CA LEU A 23 19.60 30.01 13.67
C LEU A 23 18.11 29.80 14.03
N GLY A 24 17.42 30.87 14.46
CA GLY A 24 15.99 30.86 14.74
C GLY A 24 15.12 30.58 13.49
N ASP A 25 15.47 31.13 12.34
CA ASP A 25 14.73 30.93 11.08
C ASP A 25 14.90 29.49 10.57
N LEU A 26 16.09 28.91 10.79
CA LEU A 26 16.38 27.52 10.46
C LEU A 26 15.55 26.55 11.31
N VAL A 27 15.52 26.76 12.63
CA VAL A 27 14.72 25.94 13.57
C VAL A 27 13.23 26.02 13.23
N ALA A 28 12.71 27.23 13.02
CA ALA A 28 11.30 27.43 12.68
C ALA A 28 10.92 26.75 11.35
N SER A 29 11.77 26.88 10.33
CA SER A 29 11.57 26.21 9.03
C SER A 29 11.57 24.69 9.15
N LYS A 30 12.56 24.12 9.88
CA LYS A 30 12.66 22.66 10.11
C LYS A 30 11.47 22.13 10.89
N ALA A 31 11.08 22.80 11.98
CA ALA A 31 9.90 22.46 12.78
C ALA A 31 8.62 22.49 11.95
N GLN A 32 8.42 23.54 11.15
CA GLN A 32 7.27 23.67 10.27
C GLN A 32 7.21 22.56 9.22
N ARG A 33 8.35 22.14 8.64
CA ARG A 33 8.41 21.05 7.65
C ARG A 33 8.07 19.69 8.26
N ILE A 34 8.72 19.33 9.38
CA ILE A 34 8.45 18.09 10.11
C ILE A 34 6.97 18.04 10.48
N PHE A 35 6.47 19.09 11.15
CA PHE A 35 5.10 19.13 11.61
C PHE A 35 4.09 19.07 10.47
N PHE A 36 4.25 19.90 9.43
CA PHE A 36 3.30 19.95 8.31
C PHE A 36 3.25 18.64 7.51
N SER A 37 4.40 17.99 7.31
CA SER A 37 4.47 16.75 6.54
C SER A 37 3.62 15.62 7.15
N LEU A 38 3.55 15.58 8.47
CA LEU A 38 2.79 14.58 9.23
C LEU A 38 1.39 15.07 9.58
N ALA A 39 1.28 16.22 10.23
CA ALA A 39 0.01 16.75 10.71
C ALA A 39 -0.88 17.31 9.58
N ALA A 40 -0.34 17.60 8.40
CA ALA A 40 -1.10 18.15 7.26
C ALA A 40 -1.84 19.48 7.55
N PHE A 41 -1.32 20.30 8.46
CA PHE A 41 -1.69 21.70 8.66
C PHE A 41 -0.49 22.48 9.21
N ARG A 42 -0.54 23.83 9.16
CA ARG A 42 0.60 24.67 9.55
C ARG A 42 0.84 24.63 11.05
N LEU A 43 2.10 24.60 11.48
CA LEU A 43 2.49 24.66 12.89
C LEU A 43 2.01 25.98 13.54
N SER A 44 1.97 27.06 12.76
CA SER A 44 1.40 28.34 13.20
C SER A 44 -0.08 28.28 13.58
N SER A 45 -0.81 27.28 13.06
CA SER A 45 -2.23 27.05 13.35
C SER A 45 -2.45 26.00 14.45
N ALA A 46 -1.38 25.40 14.98
CA ALA A 46 -1.47 24.50 16.13
C ALA A 46 -1.71 25.29 17.43
N PRO A 47 -2.26 24.65 18.49
CA PRO A 47 -2.31 25.25 19.81
C PRO A 47 -0.93 25.74 20.27
N GLU A 48 -0.87 26.83 21.03
CA GLU A 48 0.39 27.45 21.46
C GLU A 48 1.32 26.44 22.16
N SER A 49 0.76 25.60 23.03
CA SER A 49 1.52 24.57 23.74
C SER A 49 2.20 23.58 22.79
N VAL A 50 1.49 23.12 21.76
CA VAL A 50 2.03 22.22 20.73
C VAL A 50 3.11 22.93 19.92
N ARG A 51 2.87 24.17 19.53
CA ARG A 51 3.83 24.96 18.74
C ARG A 51 5.15 25.16 19.48
N THR A 52 5.09 25.63 20.72
CA THR A 52 6.27 25.84 21.55
C THR A 52 7.03 24.54 21.78
N GLN A 53 6.32 23.46 22.14
CA GLN A 53 6.93 22.16 22.37
C GLN A 53 7.68 21.64 21.13
N VAL A 54 7.09 21.73 19.94
CA VAL A 54 7.75 21.30 18.69
C VAL A 54 8.98 22.15 18.38
N LEU A 55 8.91 23.48 18.58
CA LEU A 55 10.05 24.37 18.36
C LEU A 55 11.22 24.08 19.31
N ASP A 56 10.92 23.84 20.59
CA ASP A 56 11.94 23.54 21.60
C ASP A 56 12.62 22.20 21.32
N LEU A 57 11.84 21.15 21.00
CA LEU A 57 12.40 19.84 20.63
C LEU A 57 13.31 19.92 19.40
N VAL A 58 12.93 20.70 18.38
CA VAL A 58 13.79 20.89 17.20
C VAL A 58 15.05 21.68 17.55
N ARG A 59 14.96 22.69 18.43
CA ARG A 59 16.13 23.44 18.91
C ARG A 59 17.10 22.54 19.69
N GLU A 60 16.58 21.57 20.44
CA GLU A 60 17.34 20.57 21.20
C GLU A 60 17.86 19.41 20.33
N GLY A 61 17.54 19.37 19.03
CA GLY A 61 17.92 18.27 18.14
C GLY A 61 17.09 16.98 18.29
N ARG A 62 16.02 17.02 19.09
CA ARG A 62 15.12 15.89 19.38
C ARG A 62 14.02 15.76 18.32
N LEU A 63 14.46 15.56 17.07
CA LEU A 63 13.58 15.63 15.90
C LEU A 63 12.49 14.54 15.89
N LEU A 64 12.80 13.32 16.33
CA LEU A 64 11.83 12.22 16.38
C LEU A 64 10.70 12.51 17.37
N GLU A 65 10.99 13.17 18.49
CA GLU A 65 9.97 13.55 19.46
C GLU A 65 9.07 14.66 18.92
N ALA A 66 9.65 15.62 18.17
CA ALA A 66 8.88 16.62 17.45
C ALA A 66 7.97 15.97 16.38
N ALA A 67 8.48 14.97 15.67
CA ALA A 67 7.72 14.20 14.69
C ALA A 67 6.58 13.40 15.35
N ALA A 68 6.82 12.79 16.51
CA ALA A 68 5.80 12.06 17.27
C ALA A 68 4.63 12.97 17.69
N ILE A 69 4.89 14.23 18.09
CA ILE A 69 3.82 15.21 18.37
C ILE A 69 2.97 15.48 17.12
N ALA A 70 3.61 15.58 15.96
CA ALA A 70 2.92 15.80 14.70
C ALA A 70 2.13 14.56 14.24
N ALA A 71 2.68 13.35 14.41
CA ALA A 71 2.03 12.08 14.10
C ALA A 71 0.89 11.73 15.08
N ASN A 72 0.84 12.35 16.25
CA ASN A 72 -0.27 12.22 17.19
C ASN A 72 -1.47 13.13 16.85
N GLN A 73 -1.33 14.03 15.87
CA GLN A 73 -2.44 14.87 15.45
C GLN A 73 -3.50 14.04 14.73
N ARG A 74 -4.77 14.31 15.00
CA ARG A 74 -5.91 13.66 14.33
C ARG A 74 -5.79 13.69 12.79
N THR A 75 -5.33 14.81 12.24
CA THR A 75 -5.15 15.02 10.81
C THR A 75 -4.02 14.20 10.18
N PHE A 76 -3.08 13.66 10.97
CA PHE A 76 -2.12 12.68 10.47
C PHE A 76 -2.86 11.44 9.93
N PHE A 77 -3.83 10.93 10.67
CA PHE A 77 -4.63 9.78 10.25
C PHE A 77 -5.62 10.15 9.14
N GLU A 78 -6.36 11.23 9.34
CA GLU A 78 -7.46 11.64 8.43
C GLU A 78 -6.98 12.18 7.08
N LYS A 79 -5.75 12.69 7.00
CA LYS A 79 -5.18 13.24 5.78
C LYS A 79 -3.94 12.48 5.35
N THR A 80 -2.89 12.44 6.18
CA THR A 80 -1.59 11.90 5.75
C THR A 80 -1.65 10.40 5.46
N VAL A 81 -2.08 9.58 6.41
CA VAL A 81 -2.22 8.12 6.23
C VAL A 81 -3.32 7.78 5.22
N ARG A 82 -4.46 8.49 5.27
CA ARG A 82 -5.55 8.36 4.29
C ARG A 82 -5.06 8.58 2.86
N HIS A 83 -4.47 9.74 2.57
CA HIS A 83 -4.03 10.08 1.22
C HIS A 83 -2.91 9.17 0.74
N TRP A 84 -1.98 8.79 1.63
CA TRP A 84 -0.93 7.83 1.31
C TRP A 84 -1.48 6.46 0.89
N SER A 85 -2.46 5.94 1.65
CA SER A 85 -3.09 4.65 1.34
C SER A 85 -4.04 4.70 0.15
N MET A 86 -4.72 5.84 -0.07
CA MET A 86 -5.62 6.03 -1.22
C MET A 86 -4.89 5.86 -2.56
N LYS A 87 -3.66 6.40 -2.66
CA LYS A 87 -2.81 6.27 -3.86
C LYS A 87 -2.54 4.82 -4.27
N LYS A 88 -2.62 3.87 -3.34
CA LYS A 88 -2.33 2.45 -3.59
C LYS A 88 -3.47 1.72 -4.31
N THR A 89 -4.70 2.20 -4.17
CA THR A 89 -5.88 1.53 -4.73
C THR A 89 -6.52 2.29 -5.89
N ASN A 90 -6.18 3.57 -6.04
CA ASN A 90 -6.62 4.40 -7.15
C ASN A 90 -5.72 4.16 -8.38
N GLY A 91 -6.33 3.80 -9.52
CA GLY A 91 -5.60 3.47 -10.74
C GLY A 91 -4.81 4.63 -11.35
N ASP A 92 -5.16 5.88 -11.02
CA ASP A 92 -4.45 7.10 -11.41
C ASP A 92 -3.42 7.56 -10.36
N GLY A 93 -3.28 6.83 -9.25
CA GLY A 93 -2.41 7.23 -8.13
C GLY A 93 -2.88 8.50 -7.42
N SER A 94 -4.16 8.89 -7.55
CA SER A 94 -4.72 10.05 -6.87
C SER A 94 -4.78 9.82 -5.35
N PRO A 95 -4.38 10.82 -4.53
CA PRO A 95 -4.56 10.76 -3.08
C PRO A 95 -6.01 10.99 -2.63
N TYR A 96 -6.90 11.34 -3.55
CA TYR A 96 -8.29 11.70 -3.26
C TYR A 96 -9.26 10.60 -3.68
N GLY A 97 -10.31 10.44 -2.91
CA GLY A 97 -11.34 9.43 -3.13
C GLY A 97 -12.21 9.24 -1.90
N ILE A 98 -13.31 8.53 -2.08
CA ILE A 98 -14.22 8.16 -1.00
C ILE A 98 -13.51 7.11 -0.13
N LEU A 99 -13.65 7.24 1.19
CA LEU A 99 -13.18 6.23 2.14
C LEU A 99 -13.68 4.83 1.73
N ASN A 100 -12.87 3.80 1.92
CA ASN A 100 -13.19 2.41 1.64
C ASN A 100 -12.54 1.49 2.66
N ASP A 101 -12.86 0.21 2.64
CA ASP A 101 -12.34 -0.79 3.59
C ASP A 101 -10.82 -0.91 3.60
N PHE A 102 -10.16 -0.87 2.44
CA PHE A 102 -8.70 -0.87 2.36
C PHE A 102 -8.10 0.32 3.12
N VAL A 103 -8.56 1.54 2.81
CA VAL A 103 -8.03 2.78 3.41
C VAL A 103 -8.39 2.87 4.89
N ALA A 104 -9.63 2.53 5.27
CA ALA A 104 -10.06 2.50 6.66
C ALA A 104 -9.23 1.51 7.50
N THR A 105 -8.91 0.34 6.92
CA THR A 105 -8.08 -0.67 7.59
C THR A 105 -6.67 -0.18 7.80
N VAL A 106 -6.05 0.48 6.81
CA VAL A 106 -4.72 1.09 6.99
C VAL A 106 -4.75 2.17 8.07
N ILE A 107 -5.73 3.07 8.04
CA ILE A 107 -5.87 4.16 9.02
C ILE A 107 -6.00 3.61 10.44
N GLY A 108 -6.97 2.71 10.65
CA GLY A 108 -7.26 2.13 11.95
C GLY A 108 -6.10 1.31 12.50
N HIS A 109 -5.48 0.47 11.67
CA HIS A 109 -4.34 -0.36 12.08
C HIS A 109 -3.11 0.46 12.43
N THR A 110 -2.88 1.57 11.71
CA THR A 110 -1.81 2.52 12.02
C THR A 110 -2.07 3.23 13.35
N ARG A 111 -3.31 3.68 13.59
CA ARG A 111 -3.72 4.31 14.85
C ARG A 111 -3.51 3.38 16.04
N ASP A 112 -3.87 2.12 15.87
CA ASP A 112 -3.80 1.11 16.91
C ASP A 112 -2.39 0.53 17.10
N ASN A 113 -1.37 1.09 16.42
CA ASN A 113 0.03 0.66 16.50
C ASN A 113 0.24 -0.82 16.15
N GLY A 114 -0.57 -1.35 15.23
CA GLY A 114 -0.49 -2.74 14.81
C GLY A 114 0.72 -3.03 13.93
N ASP A 115 1.13 -4.30 13.90
CA ASP A 115 2.18 -4.81 13.02
C ASP A 115 1.73 -4.67 11.55
N PHE A 116 2.40 -3.83 10.76
CA PHE A 116 2.03 -3.58 9.37
C PHE A 116 1.97 -4.85 8.52
N ARG A 117 2.75 -5.89 8.84
CA ARG A 117 2.71 -7.17 8.11
C ARG A 117 1.35 -7.84 8.20
N GLU A 118 0.65 -7.68 9.33
CA GLU A 118 -0.69 -8.26 9.55
C GLU A 118 -1.71 -7.75 8.52
N LEU A 119 -1.49 -6.55 7.97
CA LEU A 119 -2.33 -5.99 6.90
C LEU A 119 -2.31 -6.85 5.63
N LEU A 120 -1.38 -7.78 5.44
CA LEU A 120 -1.34 -8.63 4.25
C LEU A 120 -1.92 -10.02 4.44
N TYR A 121 -2.15 -10.46 5.68
CA TYR A 121 -2.59 -11.85 5.95
C TYR A 121 -3.65 -11.99 7.04
N GLY A 122 -3.89 -10.95 7.86
CA GLY A 122 -4.83 -11.03 8.97
C GLY A 122 -6.28 -11.15 8.52
N ASN A 123 -7.11 -11.88 9.26
CA ASN A 123 -8.56 -11.87 9.01
C ASN A 123 -9.21 -10.75 9.82
N PHE A 124 -9.00 -9.51 9.40
CA PHE A 124 -9.59 -8.33 10.04
C PHE A 124 -9.78 -7.20 9.03
N THR A 125 -10.62 -6.26 9.42
CA THR A 125 -10.84 -4.97 8.76
C THR A 125 -11.26 -3.94 9.81
N TYR A 126 -11.35 -2.68 9.43
CA TYR A 126 -11.87 -1.62 10.29
C TYR A 126 -13.23 -1.14 9.82
N PHE A 127 -14.18 -1.07 10.77
CA PHE A 127 -15.55 -0.61 10.55
C PHE A 127 -15.89 0.56 11.48
N ALA A 128 -17.06 1.14 11.24
CA ALA A 128 -17.69 2.06 12.17
C ALA A 128 -17.80 1.47 13.58
N SER A 129 -17.47 2.28 14.59
CA SER A 129 -17.68 1.99 16.00
C SER A 129 -19.13 1.61 16.26
N PRO A 130 -19.40 0.60 17.12
CA PRO A 130 -20.77 0.25 17.54
C PRO A 130 -21.50 1.40 18.24
N SER A 131 -20.77 2.43 18.72
CA SER A 131 -21.35 3.65 19.27
C SER A 131 -22.05 4.52 18.23
N ILE A 132 -21.86 4.24 16.93
CA ILE A 132 -22.52 4.94 15.83
C ILE A 132 -23.80 4.18 15.47
N PRO A 133 -24.98 4.84 15.47
CA PRO A 133 -26.25 4.19 15.12
C PRO A 133 -26.21 3.52 13.74
N ARG A 134 -26.76 2.31 13.63
CA ARG A 134 -26.98 1.67 12.33
C ARG A 134 -28.22 2.23 11.67
N VAL A 135 -28.17 2.44 10.35
CA VAL A 135 -29.31 2.92 9.54
C VAL A 135 -29.45 2.07 8.28
N ASP A 136 -30.70 1.85 7.85
CA ASP A 136 -30.99 1.04 6.66
C ASP A 136 -31.05 1.88 5.37
N THR A 137 -31.27 3.20 5.48
CA THR A 137 -31.37 4.13 4.35
C THR A 137 -30.65 5.45 4.63
N VAL A 138 -30.26 6.19 3.58
CA VAL A 138 -29.59 7.50 3.66
C VAL A 138 -30.59 8.58 4.05
N VAL A 139 -31.05 8.56 5.29
CA VAL A 139 -31.97 9.61 5.80
C VAL A 139 -31.40 10.34 7.01
N ASN A 140 -30.26 9.90 7.55
CA ASN A 140 -29.73 10.49 8.77
C ASN A 140 -28.19 10.52 8.74
N PHE A 141 -27.59 11.71 8.70
CA PHE A 141 -26.14 11.92 8.76
C PHE A 141 -25.50 11.42 10.08
N ASN A 142 -26.33 10.99 11.04
CA ASN A 142 -25.90 10.50 12.33
C ASN A 142 -25.59 9.00 12.37
N GLY A 143 -25.94 8.22 11.35
CA GLY A 143 -25.75 6.77 11.33
C GLY A 143 -24.86 6.24 10.21
N VAL A 144 -24.67 4.93 10.20
CA VAL A 144 -23.89 4.18 9.18
C VAL A 144 -24.65 2.95 8.70
N ARG A 145 -24.65 2.70 7.39
CA ARG A 145 -25.19 1.46 6.83
C ARG A 145 -24.31 0.26 7.19
N PRO A 146 -24.85 -0.97 7.22
CA PRO A 146 -24.04 -2.17 7.42
C PRO A 146 -22.95 -2.32 6.34
N HIS A 147 -21.80 -2.86 6.73
CA HIS A 147 -20.77 -3.27 5.76
C HIS A 147 -21.32 -4.28 4.75
N SER A 148 -20.91 -4.19 3.48
CA SER A 148 -21.36 -5.09 2.43
C SER A 148 -20.22 -5.41 1.47
N SER A 149 -20.15 -6.67 1.01
CA SER A 149 -19.25 -7.07 -0.08
C SER A 149 -19.69 -6.52 -1.44
N GLU A 150 -20.89 -5.95 -1.53
CA GLU A 150 -21.52 -5.52 -2.79
C GLU A 150 -21.36 -4.03 -3.07
N ASN A 151 -21.06 -3.19 -2.06
CA ASN A 151 -21.00 -1.75 -2.25
C ASN A 151 -20.11 -1.07 -1.20
N ASN A 152 -19.79 0.21 -1.43
CA ASN A 152 -18.95 1.01 -0.54
C ASN A 152 -19.78 1.94 0.39
N LEU A 153 -21.07 1.66 0.59
CA LEU A 153 -21.99 2.59 1.25
C LEU A 153 -21.67 2.82 2.74
N HIS A 154 -21.20 1.79 3.44
CA HIS A 154 -20.74 1.89 4.84
C HIS A 154 -19.64 2.95 4.99
N TYR A 155 -18.63 2.89 4.12
CA TYR A 155 -17.49 3.79 4.18
C TYR A 155 -17.81 5.17 3.62
N LEU A 156 -18.73 5.28 2.66
CA LEU A 156 -19.28 6.56 2.23
C LEU A 156 -20.00 7.28 3.40
N ASP A 157 -20.79 6.56 4.19
CA ASP A 157 -21.45 7.14 5.37
C ASP A 157 -20.42 7.60 6.40
N LEU A 158 -19.39 6.79 6.66
CA LEU A 158 -18.27 7.17 7.52
C LEU A 158 -17.49 8.38 7.00
N ASP A 159 -17.30 8.49 5.68
CA ASP A 159 -16.53 9.59 5.09
C ASP A 159 -17.21 10.96 5.27
N ASN A 160 -18.54 10.96 5.35
CA ASN A 160 -19.33 12.17 5.65
C ASN A 160 -19.22 12.61 7.12
N ARG A 161 -18.53 11.83 7.97
CA ARG A 161 -18.42 12.08 9.41
C ARG A 161 -17.15 12.82 9.81
N LYS A 162 -17.26 13.39 11.00
CA LYS A 162 -16.27 14.19 11.74
C LYS A 162 -14.91 13.53 11.93
N ASN A 163 -14.89 12.29 12.43
CA ASN A 163 -13.82 11.85 13.33
C ASN A 163 -13.44 10.37 13.16
N LEU A 164 -12.74 10.04 12.05
CA LEU A 164 -12.29 8.67 11.80
C LEU A 164 -11.35 8.13 12.88
N PHE A 165 -10.68 9.02 13.62
CA PHE A 165 -9.75 8.64 14.69
C PHE A 165 -10.43 7.88 15.83
N VAL A 166 -11.68 8.18 16.18
CA VAL A 166 -12.43 7.40 17.22
C VAL A 166 -13.52 6.52 16.62
N GLU A 167 -13.93 6.81 15.39
CA GLU A 167 -15.07 6.15 14.75
C GLU A 167 -14.71 4.83 14.06
N LEU A 168 -13.43 4.49 13.91
CA LEU A 168 -12.98 3.20 13.37
C LEU A 168 -12.66 2.20 14.49
N VAL A 169 -13.16 0.98 14.39
CA VAL A 169 -12.82 -0.13 15.30
C VAL A 169 -12.41 -1.36 14.51
N ARG A 170 -11.49 -2.13 15.06
CA ARG A 170 -11.04 -3.39 14.48
C ARG A 170 -12.13 -4.46 14.62
N ALA A 171 -12.46 -5.13 13.53
CA ALA A 171 -13.30 -6.32 13.54
C ALA A 171 -12.48 -7.57 13.23
N THR A 172 -12.74 -8.67 13.94
CA THR A 172 -12.02 -9.95 13.80
C THR A 172 -12.46 -10.80 12.59
N ASN A 173 -13.26 -10.22 11.68
CA ASN A 173 -13.68 -10.82 10.43
C ASN A 173 -13.87 -9.71 9.39
N GLN A 174 -13.34 -9.94 8.18
CA GLN A 174 -13.43 -8.99 7.06
C GLN A 174 -14.84 -8.80 6.51
N PHE A 175 -15.67 -9.83 6.56
CA PHE A 175 -17.01 -9.84 6.00
C PHE A 175 -18.00 -10.33 7.05
N PRO A 176 -18.33 -9.51 8.07
CA PRO A 176 -19.24 -9.90 9.15
C PRO A 176 -20.65 -10.25 8.66
N ASN A 177 -21.06 -9.67 7.51
CA ASN A 177 -22.35 -9.95 6.87
C ASN A 177 -22.24 -10.97 5.71
N GLY A 178 -21.08 -11.63 5.58
CA GLY A 178 -20.78 -12.58 4.52
C GLY A 178 -20.39 -11.95 3.18
N VAL A 179 -20.06 -12.82 2.22
CA VAL A 179 -19.73 -12.50 0.83
C VAL A 179 -20.69 -13.26 -0.07
N ARG A 180 -21.03 -12.73 -1.24
CA ARG A 180 -21.88 -13.44 -2.19
C ARG A 180 -21.23 -14.73 -2.67
N PHE A 181 -21.96 -15.83 -2.55
CA PHE A 181 -21.52 -17.10 -3.10
C PHE A 181 -21.52 -17.05 -4.63
N ASP A 182 -20.50 -17.55 -5.29
CA ASP A 182 -20.56 -17.80 -6.74
C ASP A 182 -20.98 -19.24 -7.03
N VAL A 183 -22.16 -19.43 -7.65
CA VAL A 183 -22.59 -20.75 -8.17
C VAL A 183 -22.11 -21.02 -9.60
N GLY A 184 -21.39 -20.10 -10.25
CA GLY A 184 -21.03 -20.23 -11.66
C GLY A 184 -22.23 -20.12 -12.62
N SER A 185 -23.36 -19.61 -12.15
CA SER A 185 -24.58 -19.35 -12.91
C SER A 185 -25.01 -17.90 -12.67
N GLU A 186 -25.09 -17.12 -13.76
CA GLU A 186 -25.32 -15.67 -13.73
C GLU A 186 -26.76 -15.27 -13.33
N THR A 187 -27.69 -16.21 -13.14
CA THR A 187 -29.13 -15.91 -13.18
C THR A 187 -29.89 -15.92 -11.85
N ASN A 188 -29.25 -16.13 -10.68
CA ASN A 188 -29.95 -16.12 -9.39
C ASN A 188 -29.18 -15.36 -8.28
N PRO A 189 -29.87 -14.62 -7.37
CA PRO A 189 -29.23 -14.05 -6.20
C PRO A 189 -28.76 -15.19 -5.29
N THR A 190 -27.45 -15.30 -5.17
CA THR A 190 -26.81 -16.36 -4.38
C THR A 190 -26.82 -16.03 -2.89
N PRO A 191 -26.82 -17.06 -2.02
CA PRO A 191 -26.73 -16.84 -0.59
C PRO A 191 -25.41 -16.15 -0.21
N PHE A 192 -25.43 -15.43 0.90
CA PHE A 192 -24.19 -15.00 1.53
C PHE A 192 -23.51 -16.17 2.22
N VAL A 193 -22.18 -16.23 2.12
CA VAL A 193 -21.34 -17.25 2.75
C VAL A 193 -20.24 -16.60 3.57
N THR A 194 -19.78 -17.29 4.60
CA THR A 194 -18.58 -16.89 5.35
C THR A 194 -17.34 -17.40 4.63
N ALA A 195 -16.47 -16.48 4.21
CA ALA A 195 -15.17 -16.86 3.67
C ALA A 195 -14.30 -17.47 4.79
N PRO A 196 -13.71 -18.66 4.61
CA PRO A 196 -12.82 -19.25 5.59
C PRO A 196 -11.61 -18.37 5.87
N THR A 197 -11.11 -18.40 7.11
CA THR A 197 -9.93 -17.64 7.53
C THR A 197 -8.67 -17.91 6.68
N SER A 198 -8.54 -19.11 6.10
CA SER A 198 -7.44 -19.44 5.17
C SER A 198 -7.52 -18.68 3.84
N GLN A 199 -8.71 -18.20 3.47
CA GLN A 199 -8.96 -17.49 2.22
C GLN A 199 -8.98 -15.97 2.41
N THR A 200 -9.08 -15.45 3.62
CA THR A 200 -9.06 -14.01 3.94
C THR A 200 -7.64 -13.54 4.28
N ALA A 201 -7.23 -12.39 3.77
CA ALA A 201 -5.87 -11.87 3.86
C ALA A 201 -5.81 -10.33 3.87
N GLY A 202 -6.16 -9.72 5.00
CA GLY A 202 -6.04 -8.29 5.25
C GLY A 202 -6.49 -7.43 4.08
N LEU A 203 -5.65 -6.48 3.68
CA LEU A 203 -5.85 -5.61 2.53
C LEU A 203 -6.07 -6.38 1.23
N LEU A 204 -5.48 -7.57 1.05
CA LEU A 204 -5.50 -8.35 -0.19
C LEU A 204 -6.88 -8.97 -0.51
N THR A 205 -7.79 -8.99 0.46
CA THR A 205 -9.16 -9.49 0.27
C THR A 205 -10.22 -8.49 0.71
N THR A 206 -9.83 -7.23 0.89
CA THR A 206 -10.80 -6.12 0.98
C THR A 206 -11.59 -6.00 -0.32
N ARG A 207 -12.83 -5.53 -0.24
CA ARG A 207 -13.68 -5.19 -1.38
C ARG A 207 -12.94 -4.25 -2.32
N ARG A 208 -12.31 -3.18 -1.81
CA ARG A 208 -11.60 -2.23 -2.67
C ARG A 208 -10.45 -2.87 -3.44
N PHE A 209 -9.67 -3.74 -2.79
CA PHE A 209 -8.56 -4.41 -3.47
C PHE A 209 -9.05 -5.42 -4.52
N ILE A 210 -10.05 -6.25 -4.18
CA ILE A 210 -10.64 -7.22 -5.11
C ILE A 210 -11.31 -6.51 -6.29
N GLU A 211 -11.99 -5.39 -6.08
CA GLU A 211 -12.55 -4.56 -7.15
C GLU A 211 -11.48 -4.10 -8.14
N SER A 212 -10.33 -3.61 -7.64
CA SER A 212 -9.24 -3.13 -8.49
C SER A 212 -8.46 -4.26 -9.18
N ALA A 213 -8.21 -5.36 -8.49
CA ALA A 213 -7.38 -6.47 -8.96
C ALA A 213 -8.15 -7.55 -9.72
N GLY A 214 -9.43 -7.77 -9.40
CA GLY A 214 -10.26 -8.83 -9.94
C GLY A 214 -11.07 -8.44 -11.19
N LEU A 215 -11.04 -7.17 -11.61
CA LEU A 215 -11.81 -6.73 -12.77
C LEU A 215 -11.24 -7.29 -14.09
N GLY A 216 -12.02 -8.18 -14.71
CA GLY A 216 -11.73 -8.76 -16.02
C GLY A 216 -10.62 -9.82 -16.02
N GLY A 217 -10.33 -10.35 -17.22
CA GLY A 217 -9.29 -11.36 -17.44
C GLY A 217 -9.45 -12.62 -16.57
N THR A 218 -8.35 -13.34 -16.40
CA THR A 218 -8.28 -14.64 -15.68
C THR A 218 -7.62 -14.52 -14.30
N ASN A 219 -7.79 -13.37 -13.64
CA ASN A 219 -7.33 -13.03 -12.28
C ASN A 219 -5.82 -13.02 -11.98
N ARG A 220 -4.97 -12.97 -13.01
CA ARG A 220 -3.51 -12.77 -12.83
C ARG A 220 -3.13 -11.39 -12.26
N ARG A 221 -4.02 -10.40 -12.42
CA ARG A 221 -3.79 -9.02 -11.98
C ARG A 221 -3.65 -8.89 -10.46
N PHE A 222 -4.22 -9.80 -9.67
CA PHE A 222 -3.96 -9.89 -8.23
C PHE A 222 -2.47 -9.95 -7.93
N ILE A 223 -1.72 -10.82 -8.60
CA ILE A 223 -0.28 -10.98 -8.37
C ILE A 223 0.47 -9.71 -8.73
N LYS A 224 0.21 -9.15 -9.92
CA LYS A 224 0.80 -7.87 -10.34
C LYS A 224 0.58 -6.78 -9.30
N TYR A 225 -0.65 -6.62 -8.82
CA TYR A 225 -1.02 -5.56 -7.89
C TYR A 225 -0.35 -5.75 -6.53
N VAL A 226 -0.28 -6.98 -6.02
CA VAL A 226 0.43 -7.26 -4.76
C VAL A 226 1.89 -6.84 -4.86
N PHE A 227 2.58 -7.26 -5.92
CA PHE A 227 4.00 -6.97 -6.11
C PHE A 227 4.26 -5.47 -6.32
N GLU A 228 3.43 -4.79 -7.12
CA GLU A 228 3.61 -3.35 -7.38
C GLU A 228 3.26 -2.48 -6.16
N ILE A 229 2.16 -2.79 -5.46
CA ILE A 229 1.65 -1.95 -4.35
C ILE A 229 2.48 -2.12 -3.08
N PHE A 230 2.86 -3.36 -2.75
CA PHE A 230 3.47 -3.70 -1.46
C PHE A 230 4.97 -3.97 -1.56
N LEU A 231 5.44 -4.56 -2.66
CA LEU A 231 6.86 -4.86 -2.85
C LEU A 231 7.57 -3.84 -3.75
N ARG A 232 6.80 -2.97 -4.43
CA ARG A 232 7.32 -2.03 -5.43
C ARG A 232 8.27 -2.72 -6.40
N THR A 233 7.77 -3.82 -6.95
CA THR A 233 8.49 -4.65 -7.93
C THR A 233 7.57 -4.88 -9.11
N THR A 234 8.03 -4.54 -10.31
CA THR A 234 7.29 -4.79 -11.56
C THR A 234 7.42 -6.25 -12.00
N LEU A 235 6.58 -6.68 -12.94
CA LEU A 235 6.71 -8.00 -13.55
C LEU A 235 8.03 -8.15 -14.32
N ASP A 236 8.54 -7.07 -14.90
CA ASP A 236 9.83 -7.06 -15.59
C ASP A 236 11.02 -7.26 -14.65
N GLU A 237 10.89 -6.83 -13.38
CA GLU A 237 11.94 -6.98 -12.37
C GLU A 237 11.93 -8.36 -11.70
N ILE A 238 10.76 -8.99 -11.55
CA ILE A 238 10.61 -10.29 -10.85
C ILE A 238 10.53 -11.50 -11.78
N GLY A 239 10.18 -11.29 -13.05
CA GLY A 239 10.06 -12.36 -14.02
C GLY A 239 11.34 -13.20 -14.12
N ASP A 240 11.17 -14.48 -14.42
CA ASP A 240 12.26 -15.46 -14.48
C ASP A 240 12.04 -16.40 -15.67
N ALA A 241 12.92 -16.32 -16.66
CA ALA A 241 12.86 -17.16 -17.86
C ALA A 241 13.22 -18.64 -17.56
N TYR A 242 13.88 -18.90 -16.44
CA TYR A 242 14.31 -20.23 -16.02
C TYR A 242 13.28 -20.91 -15.10
N ALA A 243 12.32 -20.17 -14.54
CA ALA A 243 11.26 -20.72 -13.69
C ALA A 243 10.48 -21.82 -14.41
N LEU A 244 10.19 -22.93 -13.73
CA LEU A 244 9.42 -24.04 -14.31
C LEU A 244 8.04 -23.54 -14.77
N ASP A 245 7.56 -24.03 -15.91
CA ASP A 245 6.30 -23.57 -16.50
C ASP A 245 5.12 -24.54 -16.28
N HIS A 246 5.30 -25.54 -15.41
CA HIS A 246 4.30 -26.56 -15.11
C HIS A 246 2.99 -26.05 -14.48
N ARG A 247 2.97 -24.79 -14.03
CA ARG A 247 1.76 -24.09 -13.55
C ARG A 247 1.20 -23.09 -14.56
N VAL A 248 1.87 -22.88 -15.70
CA VAL A 248 1.37 -21.96 -16.73
C VAL A 248 0.10 -22.54 -17.31
N ARG A 249 -0.97 -21.73 -17.28
CA ARG A 249 -2.32 -22.21 -17.58
C ARG A 249 -2.54 -22.39 -19.07
N LYS A 250 -3.70 -22.98 -19.37
CA LYS A 250 -4.18 -23.31 -20.72
C LYS A 250 -4.41 -22.11 -21.62
N ASP A 251 -4.69 -20.94 -21.06
CA ASP A 251 -5.01 -19.71 -21.81
C ASP A 251 -3.78 -18.92 -22.28
N VAL A 252 -2.59 -19.51 -22.21
CA VAL A 252 -1.34 -18.92 -22.66
C VAL A 252 -0.82 -19.76 -23.82
N ASP A 253 -0.62 -19.13 -24.98
CA ASP A 253 -0.09 -19.80 -26.16
C ASP A 253 1.38 -20.22 -25.94
N ARG A 254 1.73 -21.44 -26.39
CA ARG A 254 3.11 -21.98 -26.34
C ARG A 254 3.87 -21.79 -27.65
N PHE A 255 3.18 -21.40 -28.71
CA PHE A 255 3.72 -21.06 -30.01
C PHE A 255 3.14 -19.73 -30.50
N PRO A 256 3.28 -18.62 -29.73
CA PRO A 256 2.74 -17.33 -30.14
C PRO A 256 3.33 -16.91 -31.49
N GLY A 257 2.46 -16.74 -32.49
CA GLY A 257 2.87 -16.46 -33.87
C GLY A 257 3.64 -17.60 -34.55
N GLY A 258 3.54 -18.84 -34.04
CA GLY A 258 4.30 -20.00 -34.49
C GLY A 258 5.70 -20.13 -33.90
N ASP A 259 6.10 -19.26 -32.97
CA ASP A 259 7.47 -19.22 -32.42
C ASP A 259 7.52 -19.62 -30.93
N MET A 260 8.10 -20.80 -30.66
CA MET A 260 8.32 -21.29 -29.30
C MET A 260 9.39 -20.48 -28.54
N ASN A 261 10.34 -19.85 -29.24
CA ASN A 261 11.35 -19.02 -28.59
C ASN A 261 10.72 -17.76 -28.00
N LEU A 262 9.67 -17.24 -28.64
CA LEU A 262 8.90 -16.12 -28.12
C LEU A 262 8.17 -16.52 -26.82
N TYR A 263 7.60 -17.71 -26.74
CA TYR A 263 7.04 -18.23 -25.48
C TYR A 263 8.11 -18.31 -24.38
N ASN A 264 9.24 -18.96 -24.66
CA ASN A 264 10.30 -19.18 -23.67
C ASN A 264 10.94 -17.87 -23.18
N SER A 265 11.10 -16.87 -24.05
CA SER A 265 11.80 -15.63 -23.73
C SER A 265 10.90 -14.48 -23.26
N LYS A 266 9.59 -14.51 -23.55
CA LYS A 266 8.67 -13.40 -23.23
C LYS A 266 7.47 -13.83 -22.38
N CYS A 267 6.80 -14.91 -22.75
CA CYS A 267 5.56 -15.32 -22.06
C CYS A 267 5.86 -16.04 -20.75
N ARG A 268 6.68 -17.11 -20.81
CA ARG A 268 7.08 -17.91 -19.65
C ARG A 268 7.70 -17.05 -18.54
N PHE A 269 8.49 -16.06 -18.94
CA PHE A 269 9.17 -15.10 -18.06
C PHE A 269 8.25 -14.54 -16.95
N CYS A 270 7.05 -14.07 -17.32
CA CYS A 270 6.07 -13.61 -16.33
C CYS A 270 5.12 -14.73 -15.89
N HIS A 271 4.64 -15.54 -16.83
CA HIS A 271 3.55 -16.47 -16.56
C HIS A 271 3.92 -17.61 -15.60
N ALA A 272 5.18 -18.09 -15.61
CA ALA A 272 5.60 -19.18 -14.73
C ALA A 272 5.30 -18.87 -13.26
N GLY A 273 5.73 -17.72 -12.75
CA GLY A 273 5.46 -17.32 -11.36
C GLY A 273 4.05 -16.78 -11.15
N MET A 274 3.51 -15.96 -12.07
CA MET A 274 2.17 -15.39 -11.91
C MET A 274 1.09 -16.47 -11.80
N ASP A 275 1.14 -17.47 -12.67
CA ASP A 275 0.12 -18.51 -12.75
C ASP A 275 0.21 -19.45 -11.55
N ALA A 276 1.44 -19.75 -11.11
CA ALA A 276 1.73 -20.53 -9.92
C ALA A 276 1.22 -19.86 -8.64
N LEU A 277 1.37 -18.53 -8.52
CA LEU A 277 0.94 -17.75 -7.35
C LEU A 277 -0.56 -17.44 -7.36
N ALA A 278 -1.17 -17.24 -8.54
CA ALA A 278 -2.53 -16.72 -8.65
C ALA A 278 -3.61 -17.66 -8.08
N GLY A 279 -3.30 -18.94 -7.84
CA GLY A 279 -4.16 -19.84 -7.08
C GLY A 279 -4.56 -19.28 -5.70
N ALA A 280 -3.71 -18.45 -5.07
CA ALA A 280 -4.01 -17.78 -3.80
C ALA A 280 -5.35 -17.03 -3.79
N PHE A 281 -5.78 -16.51 -4.94
CA PHE A 281 -7.02 -15.74 -5.10
C PHE A 281 -8.10 -16.49 -5.90
N ALA A 282 -7.95 -17.80 -6.12
CA ALA A 282 -8.83 -18.55 -7.02
C ALA A 282 -10.29 -18.66 -6.56
N LYS A 283 -10.53 -18.43 -5.27
CA LYS A 283 -11.87 -18.36 -4.69
C LYS A 283 -12.49 -16.96 -4.69
N TRP A 284 -11.72 -15.93 -5.00
CA TRP A 284 -12.19 -14.53 -4.99
C TRP A 284 -12.36 -13.99 -6.40
N ASP A 285 -13.43 -13.22 -6.60
CA ASP A 285 -13.61 -12.47 -7.84
C ASP A 285 -14.41 -11.18 -7.65
N TYR A 286 -14.38 -10.33 -8.68
CA TYR A 286 -15.21 -9.15 -8.84
C TYR A 286 -16.03 -9.26 -10.13
N ASP A 287 -17.35 -9.42 -10.01
CA ASP A 287 -18.27 -9.62 -11.15
C ASP A 287 -18.66 -8.32 -11.87
N ARG A 288 -17.82 -7.27 -11.75
CA ARG A 288 -18.06 -5.86 -12.11
C ARG A 288 -18.96 -5.08 -11.17
N THR A 289 -19.77 -5.73 -10.34
CA THR A 289 -20.69 -5.04 -9.43
C THR A 289 -20.37 -5.30 -7.95
N ARG A 290 -19.84 -6.48 -7.64
CA ARG A 290 -19.62 -6.94 -6.27
C ARG A 290 -18.49 -7.94 -6.17
N VAL A 291 -18.01 -8.11 -4.94
CA VAL A 291 -17.12 -9.23 -4.59
C VAL A 291 -17.93 -10.51 -4.47
N SER A 292 -17.42 -11.57 -5.10
CA SER A 292 -17.96 -12.92 -4.99
C SER A 292 -16.90 -13.89 -4.49
N PHE A 293 -17.36 -14.91 -3.76
CA PHE A 293 -16.55 -15.94 -3.16
C PHE A 293 -17.05 -17.33 -3.55
N ARG A 294 -16.15 -18.20 -3.98
CA ARG A 294 -16.47 -19.59 -4.34
C ARG A 294 -16.17 -20.55 -3.20
N THR A 295 -17.18 -21.27 -2.73
CA THR A 295 -17.03 -22.31 -1.70
C THR A 295 -16.75 -23.69 -2.34
N GLY A 296 -16.38 -24.67 -1.51
CA GLY A 296 -16.09 -26.03 -1.97
C GLY A 296 -14.78 -26.16 -2.75
N GLY A 297 -14.64 -27.22 -3.54
CA GLY A 297 -13.41 -27.55 -4.26
C GLY A 297 -13.08 -26.60 -5.42
N GLY A 298 -14.08 -26.07 -6.14
CA GLY A 298 -13.86 -25.36 -7.41
C GLY A 298 -13.41 -23.90 -7.33
N VAL A 299 -12.90 -23.37 -8.44
CA VAL A 299 -12.42 -21.97 -8.60
C VAL A 299 -13.34 -21.17 -9.51
N HIS A 300 -13.23 -19.84 -9.48
CA HIS A 300 -13.99 -18.98 -10.40
C HIS A 300 -13.77 -19.37 -11.86
N LEU A 301 -14.84 -19.41 -12.66
CA LEU A 301 -14.83 -19.96 -14.03
C LEU A 301 -13.72 -19.36 -14.91
N LYS A 302 -13.43 -18.07 -14.70
CA LYS A 302 -12.41 -17.37 -15.46
C LYS A 302 -10.98 -17.84 -15.26
N TYR A 303 -10.68 -18.66 -14.24
CA TYR A 303 -9.34 -19.25 -14.12
C TYR A 303 -9.04 -20.28 -15.21
N ASN A 304 -10.07 -20.91 -15.77
CA ASN A 304 -9.95 -21.96 -16.79
C ASN A 304 -10.69 -21.58 -18.09
N GLN A 305 -10.86 -20.28 -18.36
CA GLN A 305 -11.33 -19.80 -19.66
C GLN A 305 -10.26 -20.01 -20.74
N ASN A 306 -10.66 -20.03 -22.01
CA ASN A 306 -9.77 -20.22 -23.16
C ASN A 306 -8.89 -21.48 -23.05
N ASP A 307 -9.47 -22.56 -22.52
CA ASP A 307 -8.80 -23.84 -22.29
C ASP A 307 -8.39 -24.58 -23.58
N THR A 308 -8.85 -24.09 -24.73
CA THR A 308 -8.49 -24.58 -26.07
C THR A 308 -7.21 -23.97 -26.64
N VAL A 309 -6.66 -22.90 -26.03
CA VAL A 309 -5.43 -22.25 -26.52
C VAL A 309 -4.23 -23.20 -26.40
N PHE A 310 -4.03 -23.80 -25.23
CA PHE A 310 -3.08 -24.88 -25.02
C PHE A 310 -3.67 -25.91 -24.05
N PRO A 311 -4.39 -26.94 -24.56
CA PRO A 311 -5.15 -27.89 -23.73
C PRO A 311 -4.32 -28.64 -22.68
N ASP A 312 -3.03 -28.83 -22.96
CA ASP A 312 -2.04 -29.49 -22.08
C ASP A 312 -1.49 -28.55 -20.98
N GLY A 313 -1.91 -27.28 -20.96
CA GLY A 313 -1.55 -26.34 -19.90
C GLY A 313 -2.18 -26.69 -18.55
N ALA A 314 -1.67 -26.08 -17.49
CA ALA A 314 -2.10 -26.41 -16.14
C ALA A 314 -3.53 -25.90 -15.84
N PRO A 315 -4.47 -26.78 -15.42
CA PRO A 315 -5.75 -26.32 -14.90
C PRO A 315 -5.57 -25.72 -13.50
N THR A 316 -6.35 -24.68 -13.18
CA THR A 316 -6.49 -24.22 -11.79
C THR A 316 -7.68 -24.93 -11.17
N ASN A 317 -7.43 -25.81 -10.20
CA ASN A 317 -8.50 -26.64 -9.60
C ASN A 317 -8.92 -26.17 -8.20
N ASP A 318 -8.02 -25.51 -7.49
CA ASP A 318 -8.21 -25.09 -6.10
C ASP A 318 -7.47 -23.77 -5.82
N SER A 319 -7.31 -23.44 -4.53
CA SER A 319 -6.56 -22.26 -4.11
C SER A 319 -5.10 -22.55 -3.75
N SER A 320 -4.53 -23.67 -4.20
CA SER A 320 -3.11 -23.97 -4.02
C SER A 320 -2.25 -23.02 -4.83
N TRP A 321 -1.10 -22.65 -4.29
CA TRP A 321 -0.13 -21.82 -4.97
C TRP A 321 1.28 -22.21 -4.57
N GLU A 322 2.24 -21.87 -5.42
CA GLU A 322 3.66 -21.97 -5.14
C GLU A 322 4.40 -20.80 -5.78
N ASN A 323 5.52 -20.42 -5.18
CA ASN A 323 6.35 -19.35 -5.66
C ASN A 323 7.50 -19.92 -6.49
N LEU A 324 7.45 -19.66 -7.80
CA LEU A 324 8.50 -20.08 -8.74
C LEU A 324 9.50 -18.95 -9.03
N TRP A 325 9.28 -17.73 -8.53
CA TRP A 325 10.20 -16.60 -8.69
C TRP A 325 11.23 -16.58 -7.56
N LEU A 326 12.16 -17.54 -7.62
CA LEU A 326 13.17 -17.76 -6.59
C LEU A 326 14.50 -17.04 -6.87
N ASN A 327 14.77 -16.70 -8.14
CA ASN A 327 16.03 -16.11 -8.59
C ASN A 327 15.98 -14.58 -8.76
N GLY A 328 14.87 -13.95 -8.34
CA GLY A 328 14.63 -12.52 -8.52
C GLY A 328 15.24 -11.61 -7.43
N PRO A 329 14.92 -10.31 -7.46
CA PRO A 329 15.48 -9.32 -6.52
C PRO A 329 14.92 -9.41 -5.09
N ILE A 330 13.97 -10.31 -4.84
CA ILE A 330 13.29 -10.46 -3.55
C ILE A 330 13.90 -11.65 -2.83
N LYS A 331 14.41 -11.45 -1.62
CA LYS A 331 14.83 -12.55 -0.76
C LYS A 331 13.66 -12.99 0.09
N TRP A 332 13.22 -14.21 -0.17
CA TRP A 332 12.14 -14.83 0.57
C TRP A 332 12.64 -15.32 1.93
N ASN A 333 11.81 -15.17 2.95
CA ASN A 333 12.16 -15.61 4.30
C ASN A 333 12.13 -17.15 4.37
N PRO A 334 13.23 -17.81 4.75
CA PRO A 334 13.30 -19.27 4.80
C PRO A 334 12.39 -19.90 5.87
N ALA A 335 11.90 -19.12 6.85
CA ALA A 335 10.93 -19.58 7.85
C ALA A 335 9.48 -19.56 7.32
N GLU A 336 9.24 -18.96 6.16
CA GLU A 336 7.92 -18.93 5.53
C GLU A 336 7.83 -19.94 4.38
N PRO A 337 6.74 -20.72 4.30
CA PRO A 337 6.49 -21.58 3.15
C PRO A 337 6.43 -20.77 1.85
N LEU A 338 7.10 -21.28 0.81
CA LEU A 338 7.02 -20.75 -0.56
C LEU A 338 5.92 -21.42 -1.38
N SER A 339 5.05 -22.18 -0.72
CA SER A 339 3.83 -22.74 -1.28
C SER A 339 2.76 -22.80 -0.20
N GLY A 340 1.50 -22.87 -0.59
CA GLY A 340 0.40 -22.86 0.35
C GLY A 340 -0.96 -22.87 -0.31
N VAL A 341 -1.98 -22.56 0.50
CA VAL A 341 -3.38 -22.56 0.12
C VAL A 341 -4.02 -21.24 0.55
N GLY A 342 -4.66 -20.57 -0.41
CA GLY A 342 -5.46 -19.36 -0.20
C GLY A 342 -4.63 -18.11 0.06
N ALA A 343 -5.34 -16.98 0.08
CA ALA A 343 -4.74 -15.66 0.15
C ALA A 343 -3.99 -15.43 1.48
N ARG A 344 -4.39 -16.08 2.58
CA ARG A 344 -3.76 -15.85 3.89
C ARG A 344 -2.30 -16.26 3.91
N GLN A 345 -2.01 -17.49 3.47
CA GLN A 345 -0.64 -17.99 3.46
C GLN A 345 0.20 -17.25 2.42
N PHE A 346 -0.38 -16.93 1.26
CA PHE A 346 0.29 -16.11 0.24
C PHE A 346 0.65 -14.73 0.81
N GLY A 347 -0.31 -14.07 1.46
CA GLY A 347 -0.09 -12.79 2.12
C GLY A 347 1.00 -12.84 3.18
N ARG A 348 1.11 -13.95 3.92
CA ARG A 348 2.18 -14.16 4.91
C ARG A 348 3.56 -14.28 4.23
N MET A 349 3.68 -15.02 3.13
CA MET A 349 4.92 -15.08 2.34
C MET A 349 5.36 -13.68 1.87
N ILE A 350 4.43 -12.88 1.35
CA ILE A 350 4.71 -11.50 0.93
C ILE A 350 5.13 -10.64 2.14
N ALA A 351 4.41 -10.78 3.25
CA ALA A 351 4.59 -9.93 4.43
C ALA A 351 5.95 -10.10 5.12
N TYR A 352 6.58 -11.25 4.95
CA TYR A 352 7.85 -11.58 5.57
C TYR A 352 9.03 -11.54 4.59
N SER A 353 8.81 -11.12 3.33
CA SER A 353 9.90 -10.86 2.40
C SER A 353 10.79 -9.70 2.86
N ASP A 354 12.08 -9.75 2.51
CA ASP A 354 13.02 -8.65 2.80
C ASP A 354 12.63 -7.34 2.10
N ARG A 355 11.83 -7.45 1.04
CA ARG A 355 11.44 -6.34 0.17
C ARG A 355 10.35 -5.48 0.78
N LEU A 356 9.42 -6.05 1.55
CA LEU A 356 8.28 -5.31 2.13
C LEU A 356 8.71 -4.07 2.94
N PRO A 357 9.61 -4.16 3.94
CA PRO A 357 9.95 -3.00 4.76
C PRO A 357 10.61 -1.89 3.92
N VAL A 358 11.51 -2.25 3.00
CA VAL A 358 12.18 -1.28 2.11
C VAL A 358 11.17 -0.61 1.18
N ALA A 359 10.27 -1.38 0.57
CA ALA A 359 9.25 -0.86 -0.33
C ALA A 359 8.27 0.09 0.38
N THR A 360 7.92 -0.23 1.62
CA THR A 360 7.06 0.61 2.47
C THR A 360 7.77 1.91 2.82
N ALA A 361 9.05 1.87 3.22
CA ALA A 361 9.85 3.05 3.51
C ALA A 361 9.98 3.99 2.30
N ILE A 362 10.31 3.46 1.11
CA ILE A 362 10.33 4.23 -0.15
C ILE A 362 8.97 4.87 -0.41
N SER A 363 7.88 4.13 -0.22
CA SER A 363 6.52 4.64 -0.44
C SER A 363 6.15 5.78 0.50
N VAL A 364 6.60 5.75 1.76
CA VAL A 364 6.40 6.84 2.73
C VAL A 364 7.29 8.03 2.38
N PHE A 365 8.54 7.79 2.00
CA PHE A 365 9.47 8.82 1.54
C PHE A 365 8.92 9.62 0.36
N GLU A 366 8.50 8.94 -0.71
CA GLU A 366 7.95 9.61 -1.89
C GLU A 366 6.71 10.45 -1.55
N TYR A 367 5.92 9.98 -0.58
CA TYR A 367 4.74 10.69 -0.14
C TYR A 367 5.08 11.93 0.70
N LEU A 368 5.99 11.85 1.66
CA LEU A 368 6.33 12.98 2.53
C LEU A 368 7.25 13.99 1.81
N CYS A 369 8.26 13.50 1.12
CA CYS A 369 9.36 14.28 0.57
C CYS A 369 9.10 14.69 -0.89
N LYS A 370 8.00 14.19 -1.49
CA LYS A 370 7.48 14.57 -2.81
C LYS A 370 8.46 14.33 -3.97
N ARG A 371 9.37 13.38 -3.80
CA ARG A 371 10.36 12.96 -4.81
C ARG A 371 10.77 11.52 -4.59
N THR A 372 11.32 10.90 -5.62
CA THR A 372 11.96 9.57 -5.51
C THR A 372 13.27 9.69 -4.72
N PRO A 373 13.58 8.76 -3.80
CA PRO A 373 14.88 8.74 -3.14
C PRO A 373 15.97 8.34 -4.13
N ASN A 374 17.16 8.93 -3.99
CA ASN A 374 18.33 8.46 -4.71
C ASN A 374 18.66 7.03 -4.25
N LYS A 375 18.96 6.15 -5.22
CA LYS A 375 19.29 4.74 -4.93
C LYS A 375 20.62 4.57 -4.18
N GLU A 376 21.44 5.62 -4.16
CA GLU A 376 22.76 5.67 -3.52
C GLU A 376 22.93 6.97 -2.71
N GLY A 377 23.98 7.04 -1.91
CA GLY A 377 24.35 8.25 -1.16
C GLY A 377 23.55 8.45 0.12
N ALA A 378 23.23 9.70 0.44
CA ALA A 378 22.61 10.09 1.70
C ALA A 378 21.19 9.51 1.87
N ASP A 379 20.33 9.66 0.86
CA ASP A 379 18.96 9.12 0.89
C ASP A 379 18.96 7.61 1.17
N ALA A 380 19.82 6.84 0.50
CA ALA A 380 19.90 5.39 0.69
C ALA A 380 20.32 5.03 2.13
N LYS A 381 21.28 5.75 2.72
CA LYS A 381 21.74 5.53 4.10
C LYS A 381 20.65 5.89 5.12
N GLU A 382 20.03 7.05 4.95
CA GLU A 382 18.95 7.54 5.81
C GLU A 382 17.73 6.61 5.75
N LEU A 383 17.34 6.18 4.56
CA LEU A 383 16.20 5.30 4.37
C LEU A 383 16.48 3.89 4.92
N ALA A 384 17.72 3.41 4.88
CA ALA A 384 18.11 2.18 5.54
C ALA A 384 17.93 2.26 7.07
N VAL A 385 18.29 3.40 7.68
CA VAL A 385 18.05 3.64 9.12
C VAL A 385 16.55 3.68 9.43
N ALA A 386 15.76 4.41 8.64
CA ALA A 386 14.31 4.46 8.82
C ALA A 386 13.63 3.08 8.63
N THR A 387 14.13 2.30 7.67
CA THR A 387 13.67 0.91 7.42
C THR A 387 13.98 0.03 8.62
N LYS A 388 15.19 0.12 9.18
CA LYS A 388 15.56 -0.65 10.38
C LYS A 388 14.73 -0.26 11.60
N ALA A 389 14.47 1.02 11.80
CA ALA A 389 13.59 1.50 12.87
C ALA A 389 12.14 1.00 12.69
N PHE A 390 11.67 0.90 11.45
CA PHE A 390 10.38 0.29 11.15
C PHE A 390 10.35 -1.19 11.56
N GLU A 391 11.36 -1.98 11.20
CA GLU A 391 11.48 -3.38 11.62
C GLU A 391 11.55 -3.52 13.16
N ASP A 392 12.39 -2.71 13.81
CA ASP A 392 12.61 -2.76 15.27
C ASP A 392 11.40 -2.33 16.10
N SER A 393 10.54 -1.48 15.52
CA SER A 393 9.27 -1.10 16.13
C SER A 393 8.15 -2.12 15.89
N ASN A 394 8.51 -3.36 15.52
CA ASN A 394 7.58 -4.41 15.10
C ASN A 394 6.70 -3.97 13.92
N TYR A 395 7.34 -3.35 12.92
CA TYR A 395 6.69 -2.84 11.71
C TYR A 395 5.57 -1.83 12.04
N ASN A 396 5.80 -0.92 12.98
CA ASN A 396 4.83 0.12 13.30
C ASN A 396 4.87 1.24 12.23
N LEU A 397 3.80 1.37 11.46
CA LEU A 397 3.75 2.32 10.35
C LEU A 397 3.86 3.78 10.83
N ARG A 398 3.32 4.14 12.00
CA ARG A 398 3.45 5.50 12.56
C ARG A 398 4.92 5.84 12.81
N VAL A 399 5.68 4.92 13.39
CA VAL A 399 7.13 5.07 13.62
C VAL A 399 7.88 5.26 12.31
N LEU A 400 7.51 4.55 11.24
CA LEU A 400 8.13 4.76 9.93
C LEU A 400 7.86 6.18 9.38
N PHE A 401 6.62 6.68 9.49
CA PHE A 401 6.29 8.05 9.11
C PHE A 401 7.11 9.09 9.91
N GLU A 402 7.23 8.91 11.22
CA GLU A 402 8.03 9.76 12.11
C GLU A 402 9.51 9.78 11.68
N ASN A 403 10.10 8.61 11.43
CA ASN A 403 11.49 8.48 11.01
C ASN A 403 11.75 9.09 9.63
N VAL A 404 10.84 8.91 8.67
CA VAL A 404 10.99 9.49 7.34
C VAL A 404 10.83 11.01 7.35
N ALA A 405 9.94 11.55 8.20
CA ALA A 405 9.69 13.00 8.26
C ALA A 405 10.90 13.82 8.73
N VAL A 406 11.83 13.20 9.46
CA VAL A 406 13.01 13.88 10.04
C VAL A 406 14.28 13.71 9.22
N LEU A 407 14.23 12.97 8.11
CA LEU A 407 15.38 12.79 7.24
C LEU A 407 15.82 14.13 6.66
N THR A 408 17.14 14.35 6.54
CA THR A 408 17.69 15.61 6.02
C THR A 408 17.20 15.87 4.59
N SER A 409 17.11 14.78 3.83
CA SER A 409 16.53 14.68 2.49
C SER A 409 15.08 15.18 2.35
N CYS A 410 14.33 15.25 3.45
CA CYS A 410 12.93 15.67 3.52
C CYS A 410 12.76 17.04 4.19
N THR A 411 13.62 17.38 5.16
CA THR A 411 13.62 18.69 5.82
C THR A 411 14.38 19.76 5.05
N GLY A 412 15.23 19.37 4.09
CA GLY A 412 15.97 20.27 3.20
C GLY A 412 17.03 21.12 3.91
N LEU A 413 17.52 20.65 5.06
CA LEU A 413 18.42 21.36 5.99
C LEU A 413 19.33 20.38 6.71
#